data_AF-A0A0C9YIN9-F1
#
_entry.id   AF-A0A0C9YIN9-F1
#
_cell.length_a   1.000
_cell.length_b   1.000
_cell.length_c   1.000
_cell.angle_alpha   90.00
_cell.angle_beta   90.00
_cell.angle_gamma   90.00
#
_symmetry.space_group_name_H-M   'P 1'
#
loop_
_entity.id
_entity.type
_entity.pdbx_description
1 polymer ?
#
loop_
_entity_poly.entity_id
_entity_poly.type
_entity_poly.pdbx_seq_one_letter_code
_entity_poly.pdbx_strand_id
1 'polypeptide(L)' 'RDMTRVGITNFFVNTVITTLQEPQWDLLLRRIGVDAMLHLLTDTSLFLSLPNGCFCQVTGEPI' A
#
# COMPACT_ATOMS: atom_id res chain seq x y z
N ARG A 1 12.50 7.49 24.88
CA ARG A 1 13.60 7.21 23.93
C ARG A 1 12.92 6.80 22.63
N ASP A 2 12.48 7.79 21.86
CA ASP A 2 11.78 7.58 20.59
C ASP A 2 12.79 7.55 19.45
N MET A 3 12.76 6.46 18.70
CA MET A 3 13.59 6.24 17.52
C MET A 3 12.77 6.67 16.32
N THR A 4 12.80 7.96 16.02
CA THR A 4 12.25 8.54 14.80
C THR A 4 12.94 7.89 13.61
N ARG A 5 12.26 6.97 12.92
CA ARG A 5 12.71 6.47 11.62
C ARG A 5 12.73 7.63 10.65
N VAL A 6 13.92 7.99 10.20
CA VAL A 6 14.15 9.05 9.21
C VAL A 6 13.58 8.60 7.86
N GLY A 7 12.73 9.45 7.26
CA GLY A 7 12.78 9.65 5.81
C GLY A 7 11.63 9.17 4.93
N ILE A 8 10.41 8.95 5.44
CA ILE A 8 9.23 8.84 4.56
C ILE A 8 8.19 9.88 4.99
N THR A 9 8.20 11.02 4.30
CA THR A 9 7.22 12.09 4.49
C THR A 9 6.27 12.13 3.31
N ASN A 10 4.97 12.11 3.60
CA ASN A 10 3.92 12.06 2.60
C ASN A 10 3.42 13.49 2.28
N PHE A 11 3.67 13.97 1.06
CA PHE A 11 3.45 15.38 0.69
C PHE A 11 2.10 15.69 0.02
N PHE A 12 1.28 14.67 -0.23
CA PHE A 12 -0.06 14.79 -0.82
C PHE A 12 -1.08 14.03 0.01
N VAL A 13 -2.37 14.31 -0.08
CA VAL A 13 -3.40 13.41 0.47
C VAL A 13 -3.34 12.12 -0.35
N ASN A 14 -2.49 11.18 0.05
CA ASN A 14 -2.35 9.90 -0.63
C ASN A 14 -3.57 9.04 -0.32
N THR A 15 -4.58 9.10 -1.19
CA THR A 15 -5.78 8.26 -1.14
C THR A 15 -5.40 6.77 -1.07
N VAL A 16 -4.26 6.41 -1.66
CA VAL A 16 -3.67 5.08 -1.59
C VAL A 16 -3.27 4.69 -0.16
N ILE A 17 -2.66 5.59 0.62
CA ILE A 17 -2.23 5.26 1.99
C ILE A 17 -3.43 5.01 2.89
N THR A 18 -4.48 5.83 2.76
CA THR A 18 -5.72 5.60 3.52
C THR A 18 -6.34 4.26 3.19
N THR A 19 -6.26 3.82 1.92
CA THR A 19 -6.74 2.49 1.51
C THR A 19 -5.86 1.36 2.02
N LEU A 20 -4.53 1.49 1.98
CA LEU A 20 -3.58 0.49 2.50
C LEU A 20 -3.64 0.36 4.04
N GLN A 21 -4.28 1.29 4.73
CA GLN A 21 -4.52 1.24 6.18
C GLN A 21 -5.86 0.57 6.54
N GLU A 22 -6.69 0.19 5.57
CA GLU A 22 -7.96 -0.47 5.84
C GLU A 22 -7.77 -1.90 6.40
N PRO A 23 -8.72 -2.43 7.21
CA PRO A 23 -8.53 -3.69 7.96
C PRO A 23 -8.19 -4.91 7.10
N GLN A 24 -8.61 -4.93 5.83
CA GLN A 24 -8.28 -6.03 4.92
C GLN A 24 -6.78 -6.13 4.63
N TRP A 25 -6.02 -5.03 4.69
CA TRP A 25 -4.57 -5.04 4.48
C TRP A 25 -3.84 -5.55 5.72
N ASP A 26 -4.35 -5.28 6.92
CA ASP A 26 -3.85 -5.91 8.15
C ASP A 26 -4.12 -7.42 8.15
N LEU A 27 -5.32 -7.85 7.73
CA LEU A 27 -5.64 -9.26 7.58
C LEU A 27 -4.72 -9.93 6.54
N LEU A 28 -4.46 -9.27 5.41
CA LEU A 28 -3.55 -9.76 4.38
C LEU A 28 -2.14 -9.91 4.95
N LEU A 29 -1.61 -8.87 5.62
CA LEU A 29 -0.29 -8.88 6.25
C LEU A 29 -0.14 -10.06 7.21
N ARG A 30 -1.13 -10.32 8.07
CA ARG A 30 -1.11 -11.44 9.02
C ARG A 30 -1.08 -12.81 8.33
N ARG A 31 -1.58 -12.92 7.10
CA ARG A 31 -1.63 -14.17 6.32
C ARG A 31 -0.38 -14.43 5.51
N ILE A 32 0.15 -13.40 4.85
CA ILE A 32 1.28 -13.54 3.92
C ILE A 32 2.63 -13.24 4.58
N GLY A 33 2.62 -12.57 5.72
CA GLY A 33 3.83 -12.13 6.42
C GLY A 33 4.43 -10.85 5.85
N VAL A 34 5.43 -10.32 6.56
CA VAL A 34 6.04 -9.02 6.26
C VAL A 34 6.80 -9.04 4.94
N ASP A 35 7.59 -10.08 4.67
CA ASP A 35 8.44 -10.14 3.48
C ASP A 35 7.61 -10.17 2.19
N ALA A 36 6.54 -10.97 2.16
CA ALA A 36 5.63 -11.02 1.02
C ALA A 36 4.86 -9.71 0.84
N MET A 37 4.44 -9.08 1.94
CA MET A 37 3.78 -7.77 1.88
C MET A 37 4.71 -6.69 1.32
N LEU A 38 5.97 -6.68 1.75
CA LEU A 38 6.96 -5.75 1.22
C LEU A 38 7.14 -5.94 -0.29
N HIS A 39 7.34 -7.19 -0.73
CA HIS A 39 7.45 -7.50 -2.16
C HIS A 39 6.24 -7.01 -2.97
N LEU A 40 5.02 -7.22 -2.47
CA LEU A 40 3.80 -6.72 -3.13
C LEU A 40 3.74 -5.20 -3.22
N LEU A 41 4.29 -4.48 -2.24
CA LEU A 41 4.22 -3.02 -2.21
C LEU A 41 5.37 -2.35 -2.96
N THR A 42 6.52 -3.01 -3.11
CA THR A 42 7.72 -2.42 -3.73
C THR A 42 8.01 -2.93 -5.12
N ASP A 43 7.70 -4.20 -5.41
CA ASP A 43 8.19 -4.87 -6.61
C ASP A 43 7.07 -5.29 -7.57
N THR A 44 5.80 -5.06 -7.19
CA THR A 44 4.65 -5.39 -8.04
C THR A 44 3.74 -4.20 -8.28
N SER A 45 2.96 -4.28 -9.37
CA SER A 45 1.90 -3.33 -9.70
C SER A 45 0.55 -3.85 -9.22
N LEU A 46 0.02 -3.26 -8.16
CA LEU A 46 -1.29 -3.60 -7.61
C LEU A 46 -2.37 -2.68 -8.17
N PHE A 47 -3.51 -3.27 -8.50
CA PHE A 47 -4.69 -2.59 -9.04
C PHE A 47 -5.89 -2.85 -8.14
N LEU A 48 -6.56 -1.78 -7.70
CA LEU A 48 -7.79 -1.87 -6.90
C LEU A 48 -9.00 -1.54 -7.77
N SER A 49 -10.05 -2.36 -7.63
CA SER A 49 -11.32 -2.10 -8.31
C SER A 49 -11.99 -0.87 -7.72
N LEU A 50 -12.48 0.00 -8.60
CA LEU A 50 -13.29 1.16 -8.27
C LEU A 50 -14.78 0.87 -8.51
N PRO A 51 -15.71 1.60 -7.86
CA PRO A 51 -17.15 1.39 -8.03
C PRO A 51 -17.68 1.59 -9.45
N ASN A 52 -16.93 2.28 -10.31
CA ASN A 52 -17.26 2.52 -11.71
C ASN A 52 -16.81 1.38 -12.64
N GLY A 53 -16.30 0.27 -12.10
CA GLY A 53 -15.80 -0.86 -12.89
C GLY A 53 -14.40 -0.65 -13.47
N CYS A 54 -13.75 0.48 -13.19
CA CYS A 54 -12.34 0.71 -13.53
C CYS A 54 -11.41 0.17 -12.44
N PHE A 55 -10.11 0.14 -12.74
CA PHE A 55 -9.06 -0.19 -11.78
C PHE A 55 -8.15 1.02 -11.56
N CYS A 56 -7.71 1.22 -10.32
CA CYS A 56 -6.71 2.21 -9.94
C CYS A 56 -5.41 1.51 -9.54
N GLN A 57 -4.31 1.86 -10.19
CA GLN A 57 -2.98 1.38 -9.79
C GLN A 57 -2.56 2.06 -8.48
N VAL A 58 -2.17 1.26 -7.49
CA VAL A 58 -1.81 1.74 -6.15
C VAL A 58 -0.33 1.52 -5.80
N THR A 59 0.37 0.63 -6.50
CA THR A 59 1.81 0.38 -6.33
C THR A 59 2.49 0.15 -7.67
N GLY A 60 3.82 0.17 -7.69
CA GLY A 60 4.64 -0.07 -8.87
C GLY A 60 4.77 1.15 -9.80
N GLU A 61 5.53 0.96 -10.88
CA GLU A 61 5.72 1.99 -11.92
C GLU A 61 4.41 2.20 -12.69
N PRO A 62 3.96 3.46 -12.90
CA PRO A 62 2.72 3.74 -13.63
C PRO A 62 2.75 3.12 -15.03
N ILE A 63 1.69 2.36 -15.36
CA ILE A 63 1.50 1.70 -16.66
C ILE A 63 0.63 2.56 -17.58
#